data_AF-A0A6J7VS42-F1
#
_entry.id   AF-A0A6J7VS42-F1
#
_cell.length_a   1.000
_cell.length_b   1.000
_cell.length_c   1.000
_cell.angle_alpha   90.00
_cell.angle_beta   90.00
_cell.angle_gamma   90.00
#
_symmetry.space_group_name_H-M   'P 1'
#
loop_
_entity.id
_entity.type
_entity.pdbx_description
1 polymer ?
#
loop_
_entity_poly.entity_id
_entity_poly.type
_entity_poly.pdbx_seq_one_letter_code
_entity_poly.pdbx_strand_id
1 'polypeptide(L)'
;MLENVTLIGGEPRARHIYLTEGSESESIAQWREFFGGKVQIFSKPDAIGAGLFGQTVTEDSADRMGDLIAIPNTDLILIDPARVKEESSMVGHHGGTTDIEVEIPLLLA
;
A
#
# COMPACT_ATOMS: atom_id res chain seq x y z
N MET A 1 0.29 14.56 -7.60
CA MET A 1 0.26 13.38 -6.70
C MET A 1 1.56 13.14 -5.93
N LEU A 2 2.76 13.37 -6.49
CA LEU A 2 4.03 13.17 -5.75
C LEU A 2 4.58 14.41 -5.03
N GLU A 3 3.93 15.58 -5.17
CA GLU A 3 4.41 16.84 -4.62
C GLU A 3 4.60 16.82 -3.09
N ASN A 4 3.66 16.19 -2.37
CA ASN A 4 3.69 16.06 -0.91
C ASN A 4 4.36 14.75 -0.43
N VAL A 5 4.95 13.97 -1.33
CA VAL A 5 5.53 12.66 -0.99
C VAL A 5 6.99 12.85 -0.58
N THR A 6 7.33 12.46 0.64
CA THR A 6 8.70 12.54 1.18
C THR A 6 9.48 11.24 0.96
N LEU A 7 8.79 10.11 0.99
CA LEU A 7 9.36 8.78 0.76
C LEU A 7 8.30 7.82 0.20
N ILE A 8 8.76 6.89 -0.64
CA ILE A 8 7.97 5.73 -1.09
C ILE A 8 8.61 4.48 -0.51
N GLY A 9 7.83 3.71 0.23
CA GLY A 9 8.19 2.41 0.78
C GLY A 9 7.22 1.31 0.36
N GLY A 10 7.42 0.13 0.92
CA GLY A 10 6.66 -1.07 0.55
C GLY A 10 7.03 -1.59 -0.84
N GLU A 11 6.12 -2.33 -1.44
CA GLU A 11 6.30 -3.02 -2.72
C GLU A 11 5.16 -2.69 -3.70
N PRO A 12 5.27 -3.03 -5.00
CA PRO A 12 4.31 -2.58 -6.02
C PRO A 12 2.82 -2.90 -5.80
N ARG A 13 2.47 -3.91 -4.98
CA ARG A 13 1.09 -4.29 -4.62
C ARG A 13 0.61 -3.70 -3.29
N ALA A 14 1.50 -3.15 -2.46
CA ALA A 14 1.19 -2.51 -1.19
C ALA A 14 2.22 -1.40 -0.92
N ARG A 15 1.91 -0.19 -1.41
CA ARG A 15 2.78 0.98 -1.24
C ARG A 15 2.50 1.70 0.06
N HIS A 16 3.57 1.97 0.79
CA HIS A 16 3.58 2.84 1.95
C HIS A 16 4.10 4.20 1.49
N ILE A 17 3.24 5.20 1.45
CA ILE A 17 3.58 6.56 1.04
C ILE A 17 3.71 7.41 2.29
N TYR A 18 4.89 8.01 2.46
CA TYR A 18 5.16 8.94 3.55
C TYR A 18 4.98 10.35 3.03
N LEU A 19 4.27 11.16 3.79
CA LEU A 19 3.81 12.48 3.35
C LEU A 19 4.48 13.59 4.15
N THR A 20 4.48 14.79 3.59
CA THR A 20 4.83 16.00 4.35
C THR A 20 3.78 16.23 5.44
N GLU A 21 4.23 16.51 6.66
CA GLU A 21 3.34 16.76 7.81
C GLU A 21 2.29 17.82 7.48
N GLY A 22 1.03 17.51 7.75
CA GLY A 22 -0.12 18.40 7.52
C GLY A 22 -0.74 18.31 6.12
N SER A 23 -0.16 17.51 5.21
CA SER A 23 -0.67 17.32 3.85
C SER A 23 -1.47 16.01 3.66
N GLU A 24 -1.66 15.22 4.71
CA GLU A 24 -2.17 13.85 4.64
C GLU A 24 -3.59 13.80 4.11
N SER A 25 -4.48 14.62 4.67
CA SER A 25 -5.90 14.63 4.31
C SER A 25 -6.11 15.00 2.84
N GLU A 26 -5.41 16.04 2.38
CA GLU A 26 -5.48 16.48 0.99
C GLU A 26 -4.90 15.43 0.04
N SER A 27 -3.71 14.91 0.34
CA SER A 27 -3.03 13.93 -0.49
C SER A 27 -3.84 12.63 -0.61
N ILE A 28 -4.39 12.14 0.49
CA ILE A 28 -5.27 10.95 0.50
C ILE A 28 -6.51 11.20 -0.36
N ALA A 29 -7.14 12.38 -0.28
CA ALA A 29 -8.29 12.72 -1.11
C ALA A 29 -7.93 12.75 -2.60
N GLN A 30 -6.82 13.39 -2.98
CA GLN A 30 -6.33 13.43 -4.37
C GLN A 30 -6.05 12.02 -4.91
N TRP A 31 -5.41 11.15 -4.12
CA TRP A 31 -5.12 9.77 -4.52
C TRP A 31 -6.40 8.94 -4.69
N ARG A 32 -7.36 9.09 -3.79
CA ARG A 32 -8.68 8.44 -3.90
C ARG A 32 -9.43 8.90 -5.15
N GLU A 33 -9.44 10.20 -5.43
CA GLU A 33 -10.06 10.77 -6.62
C GLU A 33 -9.41 10.24 -7.91
N PHE A 34 -8.07 10.28 -7.97
CA PHE A 34 -7.33 9.90 -9.16
C PHE A 34 -7.47 8.40 -9.49
N PHE A 35 -7.31 7.52 -8.49
CA PHE A 35 -7.35 6.08 -8.72
C PHE A 35 -8.78 5.50 -8.72
N GLY A 36 -9.73 6.17 -8.08
CA GLY A 36 -11.08 5.64 -7.89
C GLY A 36 -11.06 4.24 -7.28
N GLY A 37 -11.84 3.31 -7.85
CA GLY A 37 -11.90 1.92 -7.40
C GLY A 37 -10.72 1.03 -7.81
N LYS A 38 -9.74 1.52 -8.56
CA LYS A 38 -8.62 0.71 -9.06
C LYS A 38 -7.56 0.45 -7.99
N VAL A 39 -7.47 1.32 -6.99
CA VAL A 39 -6.51 1.21 -5.89
C VAL A 39 -7.26 1.53 -4.61
N GLN A 40 -7.17 0.64 -3.63
CA GLN A 40 -7.65 0.92 -2.28
C GLN A 40 -6.65 1.86 -1.60
N ILE A 41 -7.12 3.03 -1.17
CA ILE A 41 -6.29 4.05 -0.52
C ILE A 41 -6.74 4.20 0.94
N PHE A 42 -5.86 3.82 1.85
CA PHE A 42 -6.06 3.90 3.29
C PHE A 42 -5.20 5.00 3.89
N SER A 43 -5.72 5.71 4.88
CA SER A 43 -4.84 6.34 5.87
C SER A 43 -4.22 5.26 6.76
N LYS A 44 -3.11 5.55 7.44
CA LYS A 44 -2.53 4.65 8.45
C LYS A 44 -3.58 4.11 9.47
N PRO A 45 -4.39 4.95 10.15
CA PRO A 45 -5.40 4.43 11.07
C PRO A 45 -6.50 3.63 10.39
N ASP A 46 -6.92 3.98 9.16
CA ASP A 46 -7.92 3.19 8.42
C ASP A 46 -7.39 1.79 8.10
N ALA A 47 -6.11 1.68 7.70
CA ALA A 47 -5.48 0.40 7.37
C ALA A 47 -5.37 -0.51 8.61
N ILE A 48 -5.02 0.06 9.77
CA ILE A 48 -5.00 -0.65 11.05
C ILE A 48 -6.43 -1.08 11.43
N GLY A 49 -7.40 -0.17 11.33
CA GLY A 49 -8.80 -0.44 11.64
C GLY A 49 -9.44 -1.51 10.74
N ALA A 50 -8.97 -1.62 9.49
CA ALA A 50 -9.34 -2.67 8.56
C ALA A 50 -8.66 -4.02 8.85
N GLY A 51 -7.76 -4.09 9.83
CA GLY A 51 -7.09 -5.32 10.25
C GLY A 51 -5.97 -5.78 9.33
N LEU A 52 -5.48 -4.92 8.42
CA LEU A 52 -4.46 -5.29 7.42
C LEU A 52 -3.12 -5.72 8.03
N PHE A 53 -2.86 -5.33 9.28
CA PHE A 53 -1.62 -5.64 10.01
C PHE A 53 -1.84 -6.60 11.19
N GLY A 54 -2.98 -7.31 11.21
CA GLY A 54 -3.36 -8.22 12.29
C GLY A 54 -4.03 -7.53 13.48
N GLN A 55 -4.35 -8.31 14.51
CA GLN A 55 -5.15 -7.84 15.67
C GLN A 55 -4.38 -6.88 16.59
N THR A 56 -3.06 -7.04 16.67
CA THR A 56 -2.21 -6.25 17.57
C THR A 56 -1.14 -5.54 16.74
N VAL A 57 -1.18 -4.21 16.75
CA VAL A 57 -0.16 -3.37 16.12
C VAL A 57 0.68 -2.72 17.23
N THR A 58 1.98 -2.99 17.25
CA THR A 58 2.91 -2.36 18.19
C THR A 58 3.25 -0.94 17.73
N GLU A 59 3.70 -0.08 18.65
CA GLU A 59 4.18 1.27 18.32
C GLU A 59 5.28 1.23 17.25
N ASP A 60 6.29 0.38 17.44
CA ASP A 60 7.39 0.18 16.48
C ASP A 60 6.92 -0.33 15.09
N SER A 61 5.78 -1.02 15.03
CA SER A 61 5.17 -1.39 13.74
C SER A 61 4.47 -0.19 13.10
N ALA A 62 3.68 0.56 13.87
CA ALA A 62 2.96 1.73 13.41
C ALA A 62 3.89 2.86 12.92
N ASP A 63 5.05 3.01 13.56
CA ASP A 63 6.08 3.98 13.20
C ASP A 63 6.67 3.70 11.80
N ARG A 64 6.72 2.42 11.38
CA ARG A 64 7.20 2.03 10.05
C ARG A 64 6.12 2.11 8.97
N MET A 65 4.85 2.27 9.32
CA MET A 65 3.78 2.37 8.33
C MET A 65 3.82 3.72 7.61
N GLY A 66 3.43 3.75 6.33
CA GLY A 66 3.22 4.99 5.60
C GLY A 66 1.99 5.72 6.11
N ASP A 67 1.90 7.02 5.83
CA ASP A 67 0.74 7.85 6.20
C ASP A 67 -0.47 7.54 5.29
N LEU A 68 -0.17 7.18 4.05
CA LEU A 68 -1.08 6.65 3.05
C LEU A 68 -0.60 5.27 2.61
N ILE A 69 -1.48 4.27 2.66
CA ILE A 69 -1.23 2.93 2.16
C ILE A 69 -2.09 2.68 0.93
N ALA A 70 -1.44 2.37 -0.20
CA ALA A 70 -2.08 2.16 -1.49
C ALA A 70 -1.93 0.71 -1.92
N ILE A 71 -3.07 0.01 -2.03
CA ILE A 71 -3.15 -1.39 -2.42
C ILE A 71 -3.91 -1.48 -3.74
N PRO A 72 -3.22 -1.71 -4.87
CA PRO A 72 -3.90 -1.80 -6.16
C PRO A 72 -4.79 -3.03 -6.25
N ASN A 73 -5.83 -2.98 -7.06
CA ASN A 73 -6.68 -4.14 -7.34
C ASN A 73 -6.22 -4.87 -8.60
N THR A 74 -6.62 -6.13 -8.73
CA THR A 74 -6.47 -6.93 -9.97
C THR A 74 -5.01 -7.01 -10.45
N ASP A 75 -4.75 -6.70 -11.71
CA ASP A 75 -3.45 -6.79 -12.38
C ASP A 75 -2.63 -5.48 -12.32
N LEU A 76 -3.05 -4.49 -11.54
CA LEU A 76 -2.36 -3.20 -11.42
C LEU A 76 -1.21 -3.28 -10.41
N ILE A 77 -0.11 -2.59 -10.72
CA ILE A 77 1.00 -2.35 -9.78
C ILE A 77 1.35 -0.87 -9.77
N LEU A 78 1.87 -0.39 -8.64
CA LEU A 78 2.39 0.96 -8.48
C LEU A 78 3.90 0.91 -8.33
N ILE A 79 4.63 1.34 -9.34
CA ILE A 79 6.10 1.30 -9.37
C ILE A 79 6.68 2.58 -8.75
N ASP A 80 7.69 2.43 -7.90
CA ASP A 80 8.51 3.55 -7.45
C ASP A 80 9.37 4.02 -8.64
N PRO A 81 9.29 5.30 -9.05
CA PRO A 81 10.10 5.84 -10.13
C PRO A 81 11.61 5.57 -9.97
N ALA A 82 12.11 5.46 -8.74
CA ALA A 82 13.51 5.16 -8.45
C ALA A 82 13.88 3.67 -8.64
N ARG A 83 12.91 2.77 -8.79
CA ARG A 83 13.08 1.31 -8.85
C ARG A 83 12.44 0.67 -10.07
N VAL A 84 12.17 1.47 -11.11
CA VAL A 84 11.47 1.02 -12.32
C VAL A 84 12.15 -0.20 -12.93
N LYS A 85 13.48 -0.22 -13.02
CA LYS A 85 14.23 -1.33 -13.63
C LYS A 85 13.99 -2.64 -12.87
N GLU A 86 14.09 -2.61 -11.56
CA GLU A 86 13.98 -3.78 -10.70
C GLU A 86 12.53 -4.27 -10.67
N GLU A 87 11.59 -3.37 -10.40
CA GLU A 87 10.19 -3.72 -10.17
C GLU A 87 9.47 -4.10 -11.47
N SER A 88 9.74 -3.43 -12.60
CA SER A 88 9.12 -3.80 -13.89
C SER A 88 9.71 -5.05 -14.53
N SER A 89 10.86 -5.54 -14.05
CA SER A 89 11.47 -6.77 -14.57
C SER A 89 10.77 -8.04 -14.08
N MET A 90 9.96 -7.93 -13.03
CA MET A 90 9.22 -9.06 -12.47
C MET A 90 7.95 -9.30 -13.28
N VAL A 91 7.72 -10.56 -13.66
CA VAL A 91 6.52 -10.96 -14.42
C VAL A 91 5.30 -11.09 -13.50
N GLY A 92 5.50 -11.38 -12.21
CA GLY A 92 4.44 -11.59 -11.23
C GLY A 92 4.69 -10.82 -9.95
N HIS A 93 3.60 -10.32 -9.37
CA HIS A 93 3.59 -9.60 -8.10
C HIS A 93 2.45 -10.14 -7.21
N HIS A 94 2.65 -10.07 -5.90
CA HIS A 94 1.64 -10.36 -4.89
C HIS A 94 1.83 -9.38 -3.72
N GLY A 95 0.88 -9.34 -2.80
CA GLY A 95 0.91 -8.43 -1.64
C GLY A 95 -0.37 -7.62 -1.46
N GLY A 96 -1.33 -7.75 -2.39
CA GLY A 96 -2.66 -7.21 -2.22
C GLY A 96 -3.54 -8.03 -1.27
N THR A 97 -4.81 -7.63 -1.20
CA THR A 97 -5.79 -8.12 -0.22
C THR A 97 -6.86 -9.03 -0.82
N THR A 98 -6.73 -9.40 -2.10
CA THR A 98 -7.69 -10.26 -2.78
C THR A 98 -7.52 -11.71 -2.34
N ASP A 99 -8.60 -12.51 -2.37
CA ASP A 99 -8.58 -13.92 -1.96
C ASP A 99 -7.45 -14.70 -2.66
N ILE A 100 -7.25 -14.49 -3.97
CA ILE A 100 -6.20 -15.14 -4.75
C ILE A 100 -4.77 -14.77 -4.32
N GLU A 101 -4.57 -13.62 -3.67
CA GLU A 101 -3.28 -13.17 -3.17
C GLU A 101 -3.00 -13.58 -1.72
N VAL A 102 -4.03 -13.80 -0.91
CA VAL A 102 -3.90 -14.06 0.54
C VAL A 102 -4.12 -15.52 0.93
N GLU A 103 -4.84 -16.31 0.12
CA GLU A 103 -5.09 -17.72 0.43
C GLU A 103 -3.84 -18.58 0.18
N ILE A 104 -3.22 -19.04 1.27
CA ILE A 104 -2.08 -19.96 1.22
C ILE A 104 -2.53 -21.37 1.63
N PRO A 105 -2.53 -22.36 0.71
CA PRO A 105 -3.02 -23.69 1.01
C PRO A 105 -2.09 -24.42 2.01
N LEU A 106 -2.69 -25.07 3.00
CA LEU A 106 -2.02 -25.94 3.96
C LEU A 106 -2.49 -27.39 3.76
N LEU A 107 -1.57 -28.28 3.39
CA LEU A 107 -1.83 -29.71 3.30
C LEU A 107 -1.61 -30.38 4.67
N LEU A 108 -2.57 -31.17 5.12
CA LEU A 108 -2.50 -31.95 6.36
C LEU A 108 -2.37 -33.45 6.04
N ALA A 109 -1.73 -34.21 6.95
CA ALA A 109 -1.53 -35.66 6.85
C ALA A 109 -2.64 -36.46 7.55
#